data_AF-A0A354X239-F1
#
_entry.id   AF-A0A354X239-F1
#
_cell.length_a   1.000
_cell.length_b   1.000
_cell.length_c   1.000
_cell.angle_alpha   90.00
_cell.angle_beta   90.00
_cell.angle_gamma   90.00
#
_symmetry.space_group_name_H-M   'P 1'
#
loop_
_entity.id
_entity.type
_entity.pdbx_description
1 polymer ?
#
loop_
_entity_poly.entity_id
_entity_poly.type
_entity_poly.pdbx_seq_one_letter_code
_entity_poly.pdbx_strand_id
1 'polypeptide(L)'
;MISCSDEEEAFATPVPDATGIFVDDRDGITYPWARYGDQEWMTDNMRFQTTEGAFRPDLTPVKPIYYDDGRNRKYYDNYGGLYDFTAANAAVPDGWRLPTDEDWNRLADRVGPYITEA
;
A
#
# COMPACT_ATOMS: atom_id res chain seq x y z
N MET A 1 -12.14 20.65 3.18
CA MET A 1 -10.88 20.74 2.43
C MET A 1 -9.94 21.63 3.23
N ILE A 2 -9.16 21.06 4.14
CA ILE A 2 -8.07 21.78 4.80
C ILE A 2 -6.78 21.27 4.16
N SER A 3 -6.19 22.19 3.40
CA SER A 3 -4.82 22.13 2.90
C SER A 3 -3.88 22.17 4.09
N CYS A 4 -2.82 21.35 4.10
CA CYS A 4 -1.75 21.41 5.10
C CYS A 4 -1.35 22.88 5.35
N SER A 5 -1.72 23.39 6.52
CA SER A 5 -1.17 24.62 7.08
C SER A 5 0.11 24.25 7.82
N ASP A 6 1.14 25.05 7.58
CA ASP A 6 2.51 24.94 8.09
C ASP A 6 2.61 25.14 9.61
N GLU A 7 1.90 24.32 10.39
CA GLU A 7 2.12 24.20 11.81
C GLU A 7 2.90 22.91 12.04
N GLU A 8 4.17 23.07 12.38
CA GLU A 8 5.13 22.00 12.67
C GLU A 8 4.75 21.34 14.01
N GLU A 9 3.57 20.74 14.05
CA GLU A 9 3.22 19.76 15.06
C GLU A 9 4.18 18.60 14.85
N ALA A 10 5.11 18.40 15.80
CA ALA A 10 6.02 17.28 15.79
C ALA A 10 5.21 16.00 15.98
N PHE A 11 4.66 15.47 14.88
CA PHE A 11 4.08 14.14 14.82
C PHE A 11 5.18 13.19 15.28
N ALA A 12 5.03 12.64 16.49
CA ALA A 12 5.92 11.59 16.95
C ALA A 12 5.79 10.44 15.97
N THR A 13 6.81 10.23 15.13
CA THR A 13 6.79 9.12 14.18
C THR A 13 6.67 7.82 14.97
N PRO A 14 5.61 7.03 14.76
CA PRO A 14 5.43 5.79 15.50
C PRO A 14 6.64 4.88 15.22
N VAL A 15 7.31 4.44 16.29
CA VAL A 15 8.42 3.49 16.17
C VAL A 15 7.82 2.08 16.11
N PRO A 16 8.11 1.29 15.07
CA PRO A 16 7.61 -0.08 14.99
C PRO A 16 8.26 -0.97 16.05
N ASP A 17 7.49 -1.93 16.56
CA ASP A 17 7.95 -2.90 17.56
C ASP A 17 8.95 -3.91 16.93
N ALA A 18 8.83 -4.17 15.63
CA ALA A 18 9.78 -4.95 14.84
C ALA A 18 9.72 -4.55 13.36
N THR A 19 10.78 -4.86 12.62
CA THR A 19 10.82 -4.69 11.16
C THR A 19 11.43 -5.91 10.50
N GLY A 20 11.09 -6.15 9.25
CA GLY A 20 11.72 -7.21 8.46
C GLY A 20 11.49 -7.06 6.97
N ILE A 21 11.90 -8.08 6.23
CA ILE A 21 11.69 -8.19 4.79
C ILE A 21 10.90 -9.46 4.54
N PHE A 22 9.83 -9.34 3.76
CA PHE A 22 9.13 -10.46 3.16
C PHE A 22 9.59 -10.59 1.71
N VAL A 23 9.88 -11.80 1.26
CA VAL A 23 10.17 -12.09 -0.15
C VAL A 23 8.99 -12.87 -0.69
N ASP A 24 8.35 -12.34 -1.73
CA ASP A 24 7.24 -13.01 -2.39
C ASP A 24 7.79 -14.06 -3.36
N ASP A 25 7.66 -15.35 -3.03
CA ASP A 25 8.18 -16.44 -3.85
C ASP A 25 7.53 -16.51 -5.25
N ARG A 26 6.38 -15.85 -5.45
CA ARG A 26 5.64 -15.89 -6.73
C ARG A 26 6.31 -15.04 -7.81
N ASP A 27 6.99 -13.96 -7.42
CA ASP A 27 7.62 -13.01 -8.35
C ASP A 27 9.05 -12.57 -7.94
N GLY A 28 9.52 -12.95 -6.76
CA GLY A 28 10.82 -12.59 -6.20
C GLY A 28 10.91 -11.16 -5.66
N ILE A 29 9.79 -10.42 -5.59
CA ILE A 29 9.78 -9.05 -5.10
C ILE A 29 9.89 -9.05 -3.58
N THR A 30 10.73 -8.16 -3.05
CA THR A 30 10.92 -7.98 -1.61
C THR A 30 10.10 -6.81 -1.10
N TYR A 31 9.32 -7.05 -0.05
CA TYR A 31 8.49 -6.05 0.61
C TYR A 31 8.98 -5.84 2.05
N PRO A 32 9.45 -4.64 2.42
CA PRO A 32 9.66 -4.31 3.82
C PRO A 32 8.35 -4.34 4.60
N TRP A 33 8.42 -4.83 5.83
CA TRP A 33 7.29 -4.79 6.76
C TRP A 33 7.70 -4.23 8.12
N ALA A 34 6.72 -3.68 8.81
CA ALA A 34 6.82 -3.14 10.16
C ALA A 34 5.70 -3.72 11.04
N ARG A 35 6.01 -4.05 12.29
CA ARG A 35 5.05 -4.55 13.27
C ARG A 35 4.64 -3.46 14.24
N TYR A 36 3.34 -3.37 14.48
CA TYR A 36 2.72 -2.50 15.49
C TYR A 36 1.75 -3.35 16.32
N GLY A 37 2.14 -3.64 17.57
CA GLY A 37 1.46 -4.63 18.40
C GLY A 37 1.49 -6.02 17.77
N ASP A 38 0.32 -6.58 17.54
CA ASP A 38 0.14 -7.91 16.95
C ASP A 38 -0.06 -7.88 15.42
N GLN A 39 0.00 -6.70 14.79
CA GLN A 39 -0.20 -6.55 13.34
C GLN A 39 1.11 -6.25 12.62
N GLU A 40 1.34 -6.97 11.53
CA GLU A 40 2.43 -6.72 10.59
C GLU A 40 1.87 -6.06 9.34
N TRP A 41 2.52 -4.98 8.91
CA TRP A 41 2.12 -4.17 7.77
C TRP A 41 3.27 -4.10 6.77
N MET A 42 3.00 -4.38 5.51
CA MET A 42 3.93 -4.00 4.44
C MET A 42 4.00 -2.48 4.37
N THR A 43 5.21 -1.93 4.34
CA THR A 43 5.43 -0.48 4.24
C THR A 43 5.59 0.01 2.80
N ASP A 44 5.53 -0.93 1.85
CA ASP A 44 5.58 -0.71 0.42
C ASP A 44 4.30 -1.23 -0.23
N ASN A 45 3.86 -0.55 -1.28
CA ASN A 45 2.71 -0.99 -2.05
C ASN A 45 3.02 -2.28 -2.83
N MET A 46 2.01 -3.16 -2.90
CA MET A 46 2.10 -4.41 -3.63
C MET A 46 2.41 -4.18 -5.11
N ARG A 47 3.28 -5.02 -5.68
CA ARG A 47 3.70 -4.97 -7.09
C ARG A 47 3.37 -6.25 -7.86
N PHE A 48 2.85 -7.26 -7.17
CA PHE A 48 2.51 -8.56 -7.75
C PHE A 48 1.58 -8.44 -8.96
N GLN A 49 1.93 -9.10 -10.06
CA GLN A 49 1.22 -8.99 -11.33
C GLN A 49 0.17 -10.10 -11.48
N THR A 50 -1.08 -9.80 -11.18
CA THR A 50 -2.21 -10.72 -11.42
C THR A 50 -2.52 -10.84 -12.90
N THR A 51 -3.12 -11.96 -13.31
CA THR A 51 -3.51 -12.22 -14.71
C THR A 51 -4.49 -11.17 -15.26
N GLU A 52 -5.41 -10.70 -14.41
CA GLU A 52 -6.43 -9.70 -14.73
C GLU A 52 -6.61 -8.70 -13.59
N GLY A 53 -7.20 -7.54 -13.88
CA GLY A 53 -7.60 -6.53 -12.89
C GLY A 53 -6.46 -5.74 -12.22
N ALA A 54 -5.20 -6.07 -12.52
CA ALA A 54 -4.05 -5.23 -12.21
C ALA A 54 -3.72 -4.30 -13.38
N PHE A 55 -3.60 -3.01 -13.09
CA PHE A 55 -3.06 -2.04 -14.02
C PHE A 55 -1.54 -2.24 -14.12
N ARG A 56 -1.07 -2.51 -15.34
CA ARG A 56 0.37 -2.65 -15.62
C ARG A 56 0.86 -1.50 -16.49
N PRO A 57 2.07 -1.00 -16.23
CA PRO A 57 2.67 0.05 -17.05
C PRO A 57 3.03 -0.41 -18.48
N ASP A 58 3.04 -1.71 -18.73
CA ASP A 58 3.35 -2.34 -20.01
C ASP A 58 2.10 -2.93 -20.70
N LEU A 59 0.89 -2.59 -20.24
CA LEU A 59 -0.34 -2.91 -20.98
C LEU A 59 -0.30 -2.15 -22.31
N THR A 60 0.27 -2.77 -23.34
CA THR A 60 0.18 -2.32 -24.72
C THR A 60 -0.68 -3.29 -25.52
N PRO A 61 -1.82 -2.84 -26.09
CA PRO A 61 -2.37 -1.49 -25.97
C PRO A 61 -3.01 -1.26 -24.58
N VAL A 62 -2.86 -0.05 -24.05
CA VAL A 62 -3.60 0.39 -22.87
C VAL A 62 -5.08 0.32 -23.24
N LYS A 63 -5.91 -0.34 -22.42
CA LYS A 63 -7.35 -0.40 -22.75
C LYS A 63 -7.89 1.04 -22.78
N PRO A 64 -8.75 1.42 -23.75
CA PRO A 64 -9.25 2.80 -23.91
C PRO A 64 -9.96 3.39 -22.69
N ILE A 65 -10.37 2.54 -21.74
CA ILE A 65 -11.01 2.93 -20.48
C ILE A 65 -10.01 3.48 -19.45
N TYR A 66 -8.71 3.27 -19.63
CA TYR A 66 -7.70 3.71 -18.68
C TYR A 66 -7.13 5.07 -19.10
N TYR A 67 -6.94 5.93 -18.10
CA TYR A 67 -6.21 7.18 -18.27
C TYR A 67 -4.74 6.88 -18.58
N ASP A 68 -4.24 7.46 -19.66
CA ASP A 68 -2.83 7.35 -20.03
C ASP A 68 -2.27 8.73 -20.36
N ASP A 69 -1.37 9.20 -19.49
CA ASP A 69 -0.59 10.42 -19.69
C ASP A 69 0.86 10.12 -20.11
N GLY A 70 1.15 8.87 -20.48
CA GLY A 70 2.48 8.38 -20.84
C GLY A 70 3.42 8.16 -19.65
N ARG A 71 2.96 8.36 -18.39
CA ARG A 71 3.79 8.22 -17.17
C ARG A 71 3.42 7.00 -16.32
N ASN A 72 2.56 6.13 -16.83
CA ASN A 72 2.10 4.93 -16.14
C ASN A 72 3.24 4.04 -15.61
N ARG A 73 4.34 3.90 -16.35
CA ARG A 73 5.56 3.23 -15.86
C ARG A 73 6.15 3.87 -14.62
N LYS A 74 6.29 5.20 -14.62
CA LYS A 74 6.81 5.95 -13.48
C LYS A 74 5.89 5.83 -12.26
N TYR A 75 4.57 5.81 -12.46
CA TYR A 75 3.62 5.60 -11.37
C TYR A 75 3.74 4.21 -10.77
N TYR A 76 3.86 3.18 -11.59
CA TYR A 76 4.05 1.81 -11.10
C TYR A 76 5.36 1.65 -10.33
N ASP A 77 6.46 2.19 -10.85
CA ASP A 77 7.77 2.09 -10.19
C ASP A 77 7.73 2.79 -8.80
N ASN A 78 7.05 3.94 -8.70
CA ASN A 78 6.97 4.73 -7.46
C ASN A 78 5.92 4.22 -6.46
N TYR A 79 4.77 3.75 -6.94
CA TYR A 79 3.58 3.52 -6.12
C TYR A 79 3.04 2.09 -6.20
N GLY A 80 3.66 1.21 -6.97
CA GLY A 80 3.23 -0.18 -7.14
C GLY A 80 2.02 -0.35 -8.05
N GLY A 81 1.36 -1.52 -7.94
CA GLY A 81 0.21 -1.88 -8.78
C GLY A 81 -1.09 -1.21 -8.34
N LEU A 82 -1.93 -0.86 -9.32
CA LEU A 82 -3.33 -0.51 -9.05
C LEU A 82 -4.20 -1.74 -9.36
N TYR A 83 -5.08 -2.08 -8.42
CA TYR A 83 -5.87 -3.30 -8.50
C TYR A 83 -7.34 -2.95 -8.38
N ASP A 84 -8.19 -3.65 -9.15
CA ASP A 84 -9.57 -3.83 -8.71
C ASP A 84 -9.62 -4.76 -7.49
N PHE A 85 -10.78 -4.86 -6.83
CA PHE A 85 -10.90 -5.66 -5.62
C PHE A 85 -10.60 -7.15 -5.82
N THR A 86 -10.96 -7.71 -6.98
CA THR A 86 -10.72 -9.14 -7.27
C THR A 86 -9.23 -9.39 -7.44
N ALA A 87 -8.55 -8.52 -8.19
CA ALA A 87 -7.11 -8.57 -8.39
C ALA A 87 -6.35 -8.29 -7.08
N ALA A 88 -6.84 -7.37 -6.24
CA ALA A 88 -6.23 -7.10 -4.94
C ALA A 88 -6.23 -8.36 -4.07
N ASN A 89 -7.34 -9.09 -4.01
CA ASN A 89 -7.41 -10.37 -3.28
C ASN A 89 -6.48 -11.43 -3.88
N ALA A 90 -6.39 -11.52 -5.21
CA ALA A 90 -5.47 -12.45 -5.86
C ALA A 90 -3.99 -12.07 -5.69
N ALA A 91 -3.70 -10.78 -5.49
CA ALA A 91 -2.35 -10.26 -5.32
C ALA A 91 -1.80 -10.45 -3.90
N VAL A 92 -2.65 -10.72 -2.92
CA VAL A 92 -2.20 -11.01 -1.55
C VAL A 92 -1.40 -12.33 -1.52
N PRO A 93 -0.17 -12.35 -0.97
CA PRO A 93 0.59 -13.57 -0.77
C PRO A 93 0.09 -14.39 0.43
N ASP A 94 0.41 -15.68 0.46
CA ASP A 94 0.08 -16.55 1.59
C ASP A 94 0.60 -15.99 2.91
N GLY A 95 -0.23 -16.05 3.96
CA GLY A 95 0.08 -15.48 5.28
C GLY A 95 -0.23 -13.99 5.41
N TRP A 96 -0.53 -13.30 4.31
CA TRP A 96 -0.98 -11.91 4.30
C TRP A 96 -2.46 -11.80 3.96
N ARG A 97 -3.05 -10.62 4.17
CA ARG A 97 -4.42 -10.29 3.76
C ARG A 97 -4.59 -8.81 3.53
N LEU A 98 -5.65 -8.44 2.82
CA LEU A 98 -6.10 -7.06 2.79
C LEU A 98 -6.54 -6.63 4.20
N PRO A 99 -6.21 -5.40 4.61
CA PRO A 99 -6.65 -4.86 5.90
C PRO A 99 -8.17 -4.63 5.87
N THR A 100 -8.80 -4.85 7.02
CA THR A 100 -10.17 -4.44 7.30
C THR A 100 -10.17 -3.07 7.98
N ASP A 101 -11.34 -2.45 8.11
CA ASP A 101 -11.47 -1.21 8.88
C ASP A 101 -11.03 -1.38 10.35
N GLU A 102 -11.26 -2.56 10.93
CA GLU A 102 -10.79 -2.87 12.28
C GLU A 102 -9.27 -2.88 12.36
N ASP A 103 -8.58 -3.33 11.30
CA ASP A 103 -7.12 -3.31 11.29
C ASP A 103 -6.57 -1.92 11.27
N TRP A 104 -7.16 -1.05 10.45
CA TRP A 104 -6.81 0.36 10.39
C TRP A 104 -7.05 1.07 11.71
N ASN A 105 -8.17 0.78 12.39
CA ASN A 105 -8.46 1.34 13.70
C ASN A 105 -7.41 0.92 14.74
N ARG A 106 -7.03 -0.35 14.77
CA ARG A 106 -5.97 -0.85 15.68
C ARG A 106 -4.62 -0.21 15.39
N LEU A 107 -4.28 -0.04 14.11
CA LEU A 107 -3.07 0.67 13.72
C LEU A 107 -3.12 2.12 14.19
N ALA A 108 -4.22 2.84 13.92
CA ALA A 108 -4.43 4.24 14.32
C ALA A 108 -4.33 4.42 15.85
N ASP A 109 -4.95 3.54 16.64
CA ASP A 109 -4.85 3.55 18.09
C ASP A 109 -3.40 3.42 18.59
N ARG A 110 -2.57 2.68 17.84
CA ARG A 110 -1.16 2.44 18.19
C ARG A 110 -0.24 3.56 17.73
N VAL A 111 -0.48 4.12 16.55
CA VAL A 111 0.36 5.17 15.97
C VAL A 111 -0.07 6.59 16.36
N GLY A 112 -1.22 6.72 16.99
CA GLY A 112 -1.84 7.99 17.34
C GLY A 112 -2.85 8.43 16.26
N PRO A 113 -3.89 9.19 16.65
CA PRO A 113 -4.92 9.62 15.71
C PRO A 113 -4.35 10.55 14.64
N TYR A 114 -4.89 10.47 13.43
CA TYR A 114 -5.01 11.67 12.60
C TYR A 114 -5.84 12.67 13.39
N ILE A 115 -5.24 13.78 13.83
CA ILE A 115 -5.99 14.81 14.55
C ILE A 115 -6.99 15.43 13.57
N THR A 116 -8.25 15.02 13.64
CA THR A 116 -9.37 15.80 13.09
C THR A 116 -9.91 16.65 14.23
N GLU A 117 -9.56 17.93 14.25
CA GLU A 117 -10.21 18.89 15.15
C GLU A 117 -11.68 19.07 14.76
N ALA A 118 -12.53 19.23 15.78
CA ALA A 118 -13.98 19.38 15.71
C ALA A 118 -14.43 20.81 15.40
#